data_AF-G5B2L8-F1
#
_entry.id   AF-G5B2L8-F1
#
_cell.length_a   1.000
_cell.length_b   1.000
_cell.length_c   1.000
_cell.angle_alpha   90.00
_cell.angle_beta   90.00
_cell.angle_gamma   90.00
#
_symmetry.space_group_name_H-M   'P 1'
#
loop_
_entity.id
_entity.type
_entity.pdbx_description
1 polymer ?
#
loop_
_entity_poly.entity_id
_entity_poly.type
_entity_poly.pdbx_seq_one_letter_code
_entity_poly.pdbx_strand_id
1 'polypeptide(L)'
;MSLSMEELEVTAQEVLGRLKSRHLFQSEWDTAAFVVFLTFVGAVLFLLLLVIAHCCCHCCCASPRHRKVKRGKERLKGVDNLAMEP
;
A
#
# COMPACT_ATOMS: atom_id res chain seq x y z
N MET A 1 11.26 29.43 -7.79
CA MET A 1 11.10 28.13 -7.07
C MET A 1 12.43 27.56 -6.57
N SER A 2 13.58 28.24 -6.71
CA SER A 2 14.89 27.79 -6.23
C SER A 2 15.17 28.12 -4.75
N LEU A 3 14.59 29.22 -4.24
CA LEU A 3 14.74 29.66 -2.83
C LEU A 3 14.32 28.60 -1.80
N SER A 4 13.44 27.66 -2.14
CA SER A 4 12.99 26.60 -1.22
C SER A 4 13.94 25.41 -1.10
N MET A 5 14.79 25.17 -2.10
CA MET A 5 15.73 24.03 -2.07
C MET A 5 16.97 24.36 -1.24
N GLU A 6 17.55 25.55 -1.41
CA GLU A 6 18.71 26.01 -0.62
C GLU A 6 18.40 26.10 0.88
N GLU A 7 17.25 26.66 1.27
CA GLU A 7 16.81 26.72 2.67
C GLU A 7 16.59 25.31 3.26
N LEU A 8 16.07 24.38 2.46
CA LEU A 8 15.89 22.99 2.88
C LEU A 8 17.23 22.28 3.04
N GLU A 9 18.19 22.53 2.18
CA GLU A 9 19.55 21.95 2.26
C GLU A 9 20.30 22.46 3.49
N VAL A 10 20.26 23.76 3.77
CA VAL A 10 20.87 24.35 4.97
C VAL A 10 20.22 23.79 6.22
N THR A 11 18.88 23.76 6.25
CA THR A 11 18.15 23.19 7.38
C THR A 11 18.49 21.70 7.54
N ALA A 12 18.49 20.93 6.45
CA ALA A 12 18.85 19.52 6.47
C ALA A 12 20.26 19.32 7.00
N GLN A 13 21.26 20.07 6.53
CA GLN A 13 22.64 19.99 7.03
C GLN A 13 22.76 20.38 8.50
N GLU A 14 21.98 21.35 8.99
CA GLU A 14 21.93 21.72 10.40
C GLU A 14 21.36 20.57 11.24
N VAL A 15 20.21 19.98 10.86
CA VAL A 15 19.62 18.85 11.62
C VAL A 15 20.47 17.59 11.51
N LEU A 16 21.00 17.28 10.33
CA LEU A 16 21.92 16.15 10.11
C LEU A 16 23.24 16.36 10.87
N GLY A 17 23.76 17.58 10.91
CA GLY A 17 24.94 17.93 11.70
C GLY A 17 24.69 17.78 13.21
N ARG A 18 23.50 18.15 13.68
CA ARG A 18 23.05 17.97 15.07
C ARG A 18 22.79 16.51 15.43
N LEU A 19 22.22 15.72 14.52
CA LEU A 19 22.03 14.27 14.66
C LEU A 19 23.37 13.53 14.63
N LYS A 20 24.32 14.00 13.83
CA LYS A 20 25.68 13.47 13.76
C LYS A 20 26.53 13.84 14.98
N SER A 21 26.35 15.03 15.56
CA SER A 21 27.11 15.46 16.74
C SER A 21 26.60 14.84 18.04
N ARG A 22 25.30 14.58 18.14
CA ARG A 22 24.74 13.75 19.22
C ARG A 22 25.02 12.29 18.90
N HIS A 23 26.15 11.74 19.35
CA HIS A 23 26.51 10.34 19.68
C HIS A 23 25.68 9.11 19.19
N LEU A 24 24.76 9.20 18.24
CA LEU A 24 23.86 8.14 17.78
C LEU A 24 24.56 7.13 16.85
N PHE A 25 25.81 7.41 16.46
CA PHE A 25 26.58 6.62 15.49
C PHE A 25 28.00 6.28 15.98
N GLN A 26 28.27 6.35 17.29
CA GLN A 26 29.63 6.15 17.80
C GLN A 26 30.03 4.66 17.83
N SER A 27 29.05 3.76 17.98
CA SER A 27 29.22 2.31 17.93
C SER A 27 28.70 1.75 16.62
N GLU A 28 29.40 0.74 16.07
CA GLU A 28 28.90 -0.03 14.92
C GLU A 28 27.53 -0.65 15.22
N TRP A 29 27.27 -1.00 16.49
CA TRP A 29 25.99 -1.54 16.94
C TRP A 29 24.86 -0.52 16.95
N ASP A 30 25.14 0.75 17.26
CA ASP A 30 24.12 1.81 17.22
C ASP A 30 23.71 2.11 15.78
N THR A 31 24.69 2.12 14.87
CA THR A 31 24.45 2.25 13.43
C THR A 31 23.63 1.08 12.91
N ALA A 32 23.98 -0.15 13.29
CA ALA A 32 23.23 -1.34 12.90
C ALA A 32 21.78 -1.28 13.42
N ALA A 33 21.59 -0.91 14.69
CA ALA A 33 20.25 -0.76 15.28
C ALA A 33 19.44 0.34 14.56
N PHE A 34 20.07 1.46 14.21
CA PHE A 34 19.43 2.54 13.46
C PHE A 34 19.01 2.11 12.05
N VAL A 35 19.86 1.36 11.34
CA VAL A 35 19.54 0.82 10.01
C VAL A 35 18.38 -0.18 10.09
N VAL A 36 18.38 -1.08 11.07
CA VAL A 36 17.27 -2.02 11.30
C VAL A 36 15.98 -1.27 11.61
N PHE A 37 16.03 -0.25 12.45
CA PHE A 37 14.87 0.59 12.77
C PHE A 37 14.32 1.30 11.53
N LEU A 38 15.18 1.96 10.74
CA LEU A 38 14.77 2.60 9.49
C LEU A 38 14.20 1.61 8.47
N THR A 39 14.78 0.41 8.39
CA THR A 39 14.29 -0.64 7.50
C THR A 39 12.91 -1.12 7.93
N PHE A 40 12.68 -1.29 9.24
CA PHE A 40 11.36 -1.65 9.77
C PHE A 40 10.31 -0.57 9.47
N VAL A 41 10.60 0.69 9.80
CA VAL A 41 9.70 1.81 9.51
C VAL A 41 9.45 1.93 8.01
N GLY A 42 10.50 1.82 7.19
CA GLY A 42 10.40 1.83 5.74
C GLY A 42 9.54 0.69 5.19
N ALA A 43 9.71 -0.53 5.70
CA ALA A 43 8.91 -1.69 5.31
C ALA A 43 7.43 -1.51 5.68
N VAL A 44 7.12 -1.02 6.88
CA VAL A 44 5.75 -0.73 7.31
C VAL A 44 5.11 0.34 6.42
N LEU A 45 5.82 1.44 6.14
CA LEU A 45 5.34 2.49 5.26
C LEU A 45 5.14 1.98 3.83
N PHE A 46 6.06 1.16 3.31
CA PHE A 46 5.95 0.57 1.99
C PHE A 46 4.72 -0.36 1.90
N LEU A 47 4.53 -1.23 2.89
CA LEU A 47 3.34 -2.10 2.95
C LEU A 47 2.05 -1.28 3.05
N LEU A 48 2.03 -0.21 3.83
CA LEU A 48 0.88 0.70 3.92
C LEU A 48 0.59 1.36 2.57
N LEU A 49 1.62 1.84 1.87
CA LEU A 49 1.49 2.39 0.52
C LEU A 49 0.96 1.36 -0.47
N LEU A 50 1.41 0.11 -0.41
CA LEU A 50 0.89 -0.98 -1.25
C LEU A 50 -0.59 -1.27 -0.95
N VAL A 51 -0.99 -1.27 0.33
CA VAL A 51 -2.40 -1.43 0.72
C VAL A 51 -3.24 -0.26 0.17
N ILE A 52 -2.75 0.97 0.31
CA ILE A 52 -3.44 2.15 -0.23
C ILE A 52 -3.52 2.04 -1.75
N ALA A 53 -2.44 1.69 -2.44
CA ALA A 53 -2.44 1.52 -3.89
C ALA A 53 -3.40 0.41 -4.32
N HIS A 54 -3.43 -0.73 -3.63
CA HIS A 54 -4.34 -1.83 -3.92
C HIS A 54 -5.81 -1.44 -3.65
N CYS A 55 -6.09 -0.79 -2.53
CA CYS A 55 -7.44 -0.27 -2.21
C CYS A 55 -7.87 0.82 -3.19
N CYS A 56 -7.01 1.77 -3.52
CA CYS A 56 -7.32 2.82 -4.49
C CYS A 56 -7.47 2.25 -5.90
N CYS A 57 -6.67 1.28 -6.33
CA CYS A 57 -6.87 0.59 -7.61
C CYS A 57 -8.15 -0.25 -7.60
N HIS A 58 -8.50 -0.92 -6.50
CA HIS A 58 -9.76 -1.68 -6.39
C HIS A 58 -10.99 -0.76 -6.30
N CYS A 59 -10.89 0.41 -5.66
CA CYS A 59 -11.96 1.40 -5.53
C CYS A 59 -12.10 2.31 -6.77
N CYS A 60 -11.02 2.62 -7.48
CA CYS A 60 -11.05 3.42 -8.71
C CYS A 60 -11.27 2.55 -9.97
N CYS A 61 -10.90 1.27 -9.95
CA CYS A 61 -11.30 0.29 -10.98
C CYS A 61 -12.59 -0.46 -10.62
N ALA A 62 -13.22 -0.18 -9.47
CA ALA A 62 -14.64 -0.46 -9.24
C ALA A 62 -15.49 0.49 -10.09
N SER A 63 -15.44 0.29 -11.41
CA SER A 63 -16.66 0.39 -12.21
C SER A 63 -17.76 -0.39 -11.48
N PRO A 64 -19.01 0.09 -11.40
CA PRO A 64 -20.06 -0.52 -10.58
C PRO A 64 -20.45 -1.89 -11.14
N ARG A 65 -19.64 -2.90 -10.88
CA ARG A 65 -19.94 -4.31 -11.17
C ARG A 65 -20.64 -4.94 -9.97
N HIS A 66 -21.69 -4.30 -9.47
CA HIS A 66 -22.62 -4.97 -8.57
C HIS A 66 -24.03 -4.38 -8.61
N ARG A 67 -24.73 -4.55 -9.74
CA ARG A 67 -26.17 -4.92 -9.67
C ARG A 67 -26.70 -5.55 -10.95
N LYS A 68 -26.21 -6.74 -11.30
CA LYS A 68 -27.10 -7.75 -11.93
C LYS A 68 -26.96 -9.06 -11.20
N VAL A 69 -27.70 -9.14 -10.09
CA VAL A 69 -28.59 -10.26 -9.77
C VAL A 69 -28.12 -11.59 -10.36
N LYS A 70 -27.11 -12.22 -9.77
CA LYS A 70 -27.16 -13.68 -9.68
C LYS A 70 -28.06 -14.01 -8.51
N ARG A 71 -29.38 -13.82 -8.74
CA ARG A 71 -30.40 -14.56 -8.01
C ARG A 71 -29.94 -16.01 -8.07
N GLY A 72 -29.85 -16.66 -6.91
CA GLY A 72 -30.02 -18.09 -6.83
C GLY A 72 -31.29 -18.44 -7.59
N LYS A 73 -31.11 -18.82 -8.85
CA LYS A 73 -31.96 -19.74 -9.55
C LYS A 73 -30.99 -20.85 -9.87
N GLU A 74 -30.85 -21.77 -8.93
CA GLU A 74 -30.75 -23.17 -9.32
C GLU A 74 -31.68 -23.33 -10.52
N ARG A 75 -31.10 -23.55 -11.69
CA ARG A 75 -31.88 -24.11 -12.77
C ARG A 75 -32.32 -25.46 -12.21
N LEU A 76 -33.53 -25.51 -11.67
CA LEU A 76 -34.39 -26.68 -11.77
C LEU A 76 -34.45 -26.95 -13.27
N LYS A 77 -33.46 -27.71 -13.76
CA LYS A 77 -33.39 -28.22 -15.11
C LYS A 77 -34.47 -29.28 -15.14
N GLY A 78 -35.72 -28.84 -15.40
CA GLY A 78 -36.76 -29.75 -15.83
C GLY A 78 -36.23 -30.46 -17.07
N VAL A 79 -36.22 -31.78 -17.04
CA VAL A 79 -35.98 -32.59 -18.23
C VAL A 79 -37.24 -32.48 -19.06
N ASP A 80 -37.12 -31.97 -20.29
CA ASP A 80 -38.23 -32.00 -21.24
C ASP A 80 -38.53 -33.47 -21.57
N ASN A 81 -39.71 -33.93 -21.17
CA ASN A 81 -40.19 -35.27 -21.49
C ASN A 81 -40.78 -35.25 -22.90
N LEU A 82 -39.99 -35.64 -23.89
CA LEU A 82 -40.41 -35.83 -25.30
C LEU A 82 -41.26 -37.10 -25.52
N ALA A 83 -41.86 -37.66 -24.46
CA ALA A 83 -42.61 -38.92 -24.53
C ALA A 83 -44.11 -38.74 -24.87
N MET A 84 -44.52 -37.52 -25.24
CA MET A 84 -45.88 -37.22 -25.71
C MET A 84 -45.81 -36.41 -27.01
N GLU A 85 -45.40 -37.09 -28.07
CA GLU A 85 -45.83 -36.74 -29.42
C GLU A 85 -46.74 -37.89 -29.88
N PRO A 86 -48.02 -37.61 -30.23
CA PRO A 86 -48.98 -38.63 -30.65
C PRO A 86 -48.68 -39.23 -32.03
#